data_AF-A0A1M4WN95-F1
#
_entry.id   AF-A0A1M4WN95-F1
#
_cell.length_a   1.000
_cell.length_b   1.000
_cell.length_c   1.000
_cell.angle_alpha   90.00
_cell.angle_beta   90.00
_cell.angle_gamma   90.00
#
_symmetry.space_group_name_H-M   'P 1'
#
loop_
_entity.id
_entity.type
_entity.pdbx_description
1 polymer ?
#
loop_
_entity_poly.entity_id
_entity_poly.type
_entity_poly.pdbx_seq_one_letter_code
_entity_poly.pdbx_strand_id
1 'polypeptide(L)'
;MKKIVFSLLTIACISATLLMSIYESLNISKDDAKKCLLISITSGYLARNGHPDLLNNARQLNEEDKAEGIRQLMQLAHEYSLSEDFKKDYKKWRNEKLNPDSKTKLGLPKFGKIISNKIDNQVDKGENEKKYPQDPADMIRKRLTDFLAVSANVDFDAALTPARTFVRPEYEKKSSEWKMCFRAGRSVVEAARVEAQKWLDELNGK
;
A
#
# COMPACT_ATOMS: atom_id res chain seq x y z
N MET A 1 -6.28 -20.83 -62.73
CA MET A 1 -4.99 -20.10 -62.68
C MET A 1 -5.13 -19.00 -61.65
N LYS A 2 -4.59 -19.23 -60.44
CA LYS A 2 -3.40 -18.55 -59.86
C LYS A 2 -3.69 -17.18 -59.23
N LYS A 3 -3.84 -17.20 -57.89
CA LYS A 3 -3.29 -16.33 -56.81
C LYS A 3 -3.51 -14.81 -56.98
N ILE A 4 -4.06 -14.08 -56.00
CA ILE A 4 -3.37 -13.55 -54.79
C ILE A 4 -4.50 -13.07 -53.85
N VAL A 5 -4.94 -13.82 -52.82
CA VAL A 5 -4.51 -13.75 -51.39
C VAL A 5 -3.56 -12.60 -51.05
N PHE A 6 -4.09 -11.50 -50.48
CA PHE A 6 -3.49 -10.54 -49.52
C PHE A 6 -4.50 -9.38 -49.46
N SER A 7 -5.40 -9.30 -48.47
CA SER A 7 -5.16 -8.49 -47.27
C SER A 7 -6.21 -8.82 -46.19
N LEU A 8 -6.02 -9.96 -45.54
CA LEU A 8 -6.73 -10.37 -44.32
C LEU A 8 -5.73 -10.50 -43.15
N LEU A 9 -4.72 -9.62 -43.14
CA LEU A 9 -3.59 -9.66 -42.20
C LEU A 9 -3.18 -8.26 -41.71
N THR A 10 -4.16 -7.41 -41.39
CA THR A 10 -3.93 -6.16 -40.63
C THR A 10 -4.80 -6.04 -39.38
N ILE A 11 -5.62 -7.06 -39.08
CA ILE A 11 -6.36 -7.21 -37.81
C ILE A 11 -5.81 -8.44 -37.05
N ALA A 12 -4.49 -8.61 -37.06
CA ALA A 12 -3.76 -9.61 -36.26
C ALA A 12 -2.59 -8.98 -35.48
N CYS A 13 -2.66 -7.66 -35.28
CA CYS A 13 -1.99 -6.96 -34.18
C CYS A 13 -3.06 -6.24 -33.35
N ILE A 14 -4.17 -6.93 -33.08
CA ILE A 14 -4.89 -6.69 -31.84
C ILE A 14 -3.84 -6.97 -30.77
N SER A 15 -3.42 -5.89 -30.13
CA SER A 15 -2.51 -5.80 -29.01
C SER A 15 -2.84 -6.85 -27.94
N ALA A 16 -2.34 -8.06 -28.14
CA ALA A 16 -2.02 -8.95 -27.03
C ALA A 16 -0.70 -8.47 -26.41
N THR A 17 -0.61 -7.17 -26.08
CA THR A 17 0.09 -6.80 -24.85
C THR A 17 -0.77 -7.41 -23.76
N LEU A 18 -0.52 -8.69 -23.46
CA LEU A 18 -0.95 -9.26 -22.20
C LEU A 18 -0.35 -8.31 -21.17
N LEU A 19 -1.20 -7.46 -20.59
CA LEU A 19 -0.84 -6.69 -19.41
C LEU A 19 -0.56 -7.76 -18.37
N MET A 20 0.71 -8.18 -18.26
CA MET A 20 1.14 -9.03 -17.17
C MET A 20 0.65 -8.35 -15.90
N SER A 21 -0.04 -9.13 -15.05
CA SER A 21 -0.54 -8.55 -13.82
C SER A 21 0.63 -8.04 -13.00
N ILE A 22 0.45 -6.95 -12.26
CA ILE A 22 1.53 -6.41 -11.41
C ILE A 22 2.09 -7.47 -10.45
N TYR A 23 1.27 -8.45 -10.08
CA TYR A 23 1.63 -9.59 -9.24
C TYR A 23 2.70 -10.48 -9.90
N GLU A 24 2.57 -10.76 -11.18
CA GLU A 24 3.55 -11.53 -11.96
C GLU A 24 4.85 -10.73 -12.09
N SER A 25 4.76 -9.45 -12.45
CA SER A 25 5.94 -8.60 -12.60
C SER A 25 6.69 -8.39 -11.29
N LEU A 26 5.98 -8.36 -10.16
CA LEU A 26 6.58 -8.26 -8.82
C LEU A 26 6.98 -9.62 -8.24
N ASN A 27 6.63 -10.74 -8.89
CA ASN A 27 6.79 -12.11 -8.39
C ASN A 27 6.15 -12.31 -7.00
N ILE A 28 4.91 -11.86 -6.84
CA ILE A 28 4.14 -11.99 -5.60
C ILE A 28 2.75 -12.55 -5.91
N SER A 29 2.22 -13.41 -5.05
CA SER A 29 0.83 -13.88 -5.20
C SER A 29 -0.17 -12.79 -4.79
N LYS A 30 -1.40 -12.81 -5.33
CA LYS A 30 -2.46 -11.88 -4.91
C LYS A 30 -2.74 -11.97 -3.40
N ASP A 31 -2.65 -13.16 -2.82
CA ASP A 31 -2.88 -13.36 -1.38
C ASP A 31 -1.73 -12.84 -0.51
N ASP A 32 -0.48 -12.98 -0.95
CA ASP A 32 0.63 -12.35 -0.24
C ASP A 32 0.61 -10.83 -0.37
N ALA A 33 0.17 -10.31 -1.52
CA ALA A 33 -0.07 -8.88 -1.69
C ALA A 33 -1.12 -8.38 -0.68
N LYS A 34 -2.24 -9.09 -0.48
CA LYS A 34 -3.22 -8.76 0.58
C LYS A 34 -2.60 -8.75 1.98
N LYS A 35 -1.75 -9.73 2.32
CA LYS A 35 -1.04 -9.75 3.61
C LYS A 35 -0.12 -8.53 3.76
N CYS A 36 0.60 -8.17 2.70
CA CYS A 36 1.43 -6.96 2.68
C CYS A 36 0.58 -5.70 2.86
N LEU A 37 -0.59 -5.63 2.22
CA LEU A 37 -1.52 -4.51 2.32
C LEU A 37 -2.08 -4.35 3.73
N LEU A 38 -2.53 -5.43 4.38
CA LEU A 38 -2.99 -5.37 5.77
C LEU A 38 -1.93 -4.75 6.68
N ILE A 39 -0.69 -5.24 6.60
CA ILE A 39 0.41 -4.73 7.42
C ILE A 39 0.72 -3.29 7.03
N SER A 40 0.68 -2.93 5.75
CA SER A 40 1.00 -1.58 5.30
C SER A 40 -0.03 -0.56 5.77
N ILE A 41 -1.32 -0.87 5.63
CA ILE A 41 -2.42 -0.02 6.12
C ILE A 41 -2.31 0.16 7.64
N THR A 42 -2.10 -0.94 8.37
CA THR A 42 -2.17 -0.93 9.83
C THR A 42 -0.89 -0.38 10.49
N SER A 43 0.30 -0.68 9.96
CA SER A 43 1.58 -0.24 10.52
C SER A 43 2.07 1.11 9.98
N GLY A 44 1.60 1.53 8.79
CA GLY A 44 2.08 2.74 8.11
C GLY A 44 3.41 2.55 7.36
N TYR A 45 3.93 1.32 7.25
CA TYR A 45 5.17 1.02 6.53
C TYR A 45 4.93 -0.01 5.43
N LEU A 46 5.65 0.10 4.32
CA LEU A 46 5.59 -0.89 3.24
C LEU A 46 6.08 -2.27 3.72
N ALA A 47 5.18 -3.24 3.74
CA ALA A 47 5.50 -4.62 4.09
C ALA A 47 6.01 -5.41 2.87
N ARG A 48 6.95 -6.33 3.13
CA ARG A 48 7.54 -7.21 2.10
C ARG A 48 7.28 -8.70 2.33
N ASN A 49 6.83 -9.12 3.51
CA ASN A 49 6.40 -10.49 3.87
C ASN A 49 7.03 -11.65 3.08
N GLY A 50 8.35 -11.84 3.16
CA GLY A 50 9.02 -12.97 2.49
C GLY A 50 9.35 -12.74 1.01
N HIS A 51 9.12 -11.54 0.48
CA HIS A 51 9.44 -11.12 -0.88
C HIS A 51 10.58 -10.09 -0.88
N PRO A 52 11.84 -10.51 -0.66
CA PRO A 52 12.99 -9.60 -0.58
C PRO A 52 13.21 -8.81 -1.88
N ASP A 53 12.88 -9.42 -3.01
CA ASP A 53 13.10 -8.85 -4.35
C ASP A 53 11.98 -7.93 -4.83
N LEU A 54 10.88 -7.79 -4.07
CA LEU A 54 9.72 -6.99 -4.48
C LEU A 54 10.09 -5.57 -4.90
N LEU A 55 10.99 -4.92 -4.15
CA LEU A 55 11.46 -3.57 -4.48
C LEU A 55 12.40 -3.54 -5.69
N ASN A 56 13.19 -4.60 -5.89
CA ASN A 56 14.08 -4.70 -7.04
C ASN A 56 13.26 -4.90 -8.32
N ASN A 57 12.29 -5.81 -8.28
CA ASN A 57 11.35 -6.05 -9.37
C ASN A 57 10.57 -4.77 -9.71
N ALA A 58 10.00 -4.10 -8.70
CA ALA A 58 9.29 -2.83 -8.90
C ALA A 58 10.16 -1.74 -9.55
N ARG A 59 11.46 -1.68 -9.24
CA ARG A 59 12.38 -0.69 -9.82
C ARG A 59 12.68 -0.96 -11.29
N GLN A 60 12.71 -2.23 -11.70
CA GLN A 60 13.02 -2.66 -13.06
C GLN A 60 11.89 -2.41 -14.05
N LEU A 61 10.66 -2.23 -13.57
CA LEU A 61 9.51 -1.88 -14.40
C LEU A 61 9.75 -0.55 -15.14
N ASN A 62 9.24 -0.46 -16.37
CA ASN A 62 9.20 0.81 -17.09
C ASN A 62 8.20 1.78 -16.41
N GLU A 63 8.18 3.03 -16.83
CA GLU A 63 7.36 4.05 -16.18
C GLU A 63 5.84 3.77 -16.29
N GLU A 64 5.41 3.29 -17.46
CA GLU A 64 4.00 2.95 -17.72
C GLU A 64 3.53 1.79 -16.83
N ASP A 65 4.32 0.71 -16.76
CA ASP A 65 4.06 -0.47 -15.93
C ASP A 65 4.03 -0.12 -14.43
N LYS A 66 4.85 0.84 -13.98
CA LYS A 66 4.80 1.31 -12.59
C LYS A 66 3.51 2.08 -12.31
N ALA A 67 3.11 2.96 -13.23
CA ALA A 67 1.90 3.76 -13.09
C ALA A 67 0.64 2.89 -13.14
N GLU A 68 0.61 1.87 -14.00
CA GLU A 68 -0.50 0.92 -14.04
C GLU A 68 -0.45 -0.07 -12.88
N GLY A 69 0.74 -0.53 -12.51
CA GLY A 69 0.94 -1.41 -11.36
C GLY A 69 0.43 -0.81 -10.06
N ILE A 70 0.64 0.49 -9.83
CA ILE A 70 0.11 1.15 -8.63
C ILE A 70 -1.42 1.26 -8.66
N ARG A 71 -2.05 1.43 -9.83
CA ARG A 71 -3.52 1.37 -9.93
C ARG A 71 -4.06 0.00 -9.56
N GLN A 72 -3.46 -1.07 -10.09
CA GLN A 72 -3.84 -2.44 -9.76
C GLN A 72 -3.67 -2.74 -8.26
N LEU A 73 -2.59 -2.27 -7.64
CA LEU A 73 -2.36 -2.43 -6.20
C LEU A 73 -3.35 -1.61 -5.35
N MET A 74 -3.68 -0.39 -5.76
CA MET A 74 -4.69 0.46 -5.11
C MET A 74 -6.09 -0.15 -5.22
N GLN A 75 -6.44 -0.68 -6.39
CA GLN A 75 -7.70 -1.39 -6.60
C GLN A 75 -7.78 -2.64 -5.72
N LEU A 76 -6.70 -3.43 -5.64
CA LEU A 76 -6.64 -4.57 -4.73
C LEU A 76 -6.82 -4.14 -3.27
N ALA A 77 -6.14 -3.07 -2.85
CA ALA A 77 -6.26 -2.54 -1.50
C ALA A 77 -7.71 -2.14 -1.19
N HIS A 78 -8.36 -1.48 -2.14
CA HIS A 78 -9.76 -1.11 -2.04
C HIS A 78 -10.67 -2.35 -1.93
N GLU A 79 -10.61 -3.27 -2.89
CA GLU A 79 -11.41 -4.50 -2.90
C GLU A 79 -11.21 -5.34 -1.63
N TYR A 80 -9.96 -5.52 -1.21
CA TYR A 80 -9.63 -6.27 -0.02
C TYR A 80 -10.17 -5.57 1.24
N SER A 81 -10.09 -4.24 1.33
CA SER A 81 -10.60 -3.50 2.49
C SER A 81 -12.11 -3.66 2.73
N LEU A 82 -12.86 -3.92 1.67
CA LEU A 82 -14.31 -4.15 1.73
C LEU A 82 -14.66 -5.60 2.09
N SER A 83 -13.69 -6.52 2.03
CA SER A 83 -13.90 -7.94 2.29
C SER A 83 -14.07 -8.27 3.78
N GLU A 84 -14.81 -9.34 4.06
CA GLU A 84 -14.94 -9.89 5.42
C GLU A 84 -13.59 -10.41 5.97
N ASP A 85 -12.71 -10.92 5.09
CA ASP A 85 -11.38 -11.38 5.46
C ASP A 85 -10.54 -10.23 6.05
N PHE A 86 -10.57 -9.06 5.41
CA PHE A 86 -9.87 -7.90 5.93
C PHE A 86 -10.43 -7.44 7.28
N LYS A 87 -11.76 -7.37 7.44
CA LYS A 87 -12.38 -7.00 8.73
C LYS A 87 -11.96 -7.95 9.84
N LYS A 88 -11.93 -9.26 9.56
CA LYS A 88 -11.48 -10.30 10.50
C LYS A 88 -10.00 -10.12 10.86
N ASP A 89 -9.14 -9.93 9.87
CA ASP A 89 -7.70 -9.78 10.06
C ASP A 89 -7.35 -8.48 10.78
N TYR A 90 -8.03 -7.38 10.44
CA TYR A 90 -7.91 -6.10 11.13
C TYR A 90 -8.29 -6.21 12.61
N LYS A 91 -9.44 -6.85 12.91
CA LYS A 91 -9.87 -7.09 14.30
C LYS A 91 -8.84 -7.90 15.07
N LYS A 92 -8.27 -8.94 14.46
CA LYS A 92 -7.20 -9.74 15.07
C LYS A 92 -5.97 -8.87 15.36
N TRP A 93 -5.49 -8.12 14.36
CA TRP A 93 -4.35 -7.22 14.51
C TRP A 93 -4.58 -6.17 15.61
N ARG A 94 -5.75 -5.52 15.62
CA ARG A 94 -6.11 -4.50 16.62
C ARG A 94 -6.09 -5.09 18.03
N ASN A 95 -6.68 -6.28 18.21
CA ASN A 95 -6.68 -6.95 19.51
C ASN A 95 -5.27 -7.30 20.01
N GLU A 96 -4.37 -7.69 19.09
CA GLU A 96 -2.96 -7.95 19.40
C GLU A 96 -2.21 -6.66 19.78
N LYS A 97 -2.53 -5.52 19.14
CA LYS A 97 -1.95 -4.21 19.49
C LYS A 97 -2.44 -3.64 20.81
N LEU A 98 -3.71 -3.84 21.15
CA LEU A 98 -4.27 -3.44 22.44
C LEU A 98 -3.85 -4.37 23.59
N ASN A 99 -3.40 -5.60 23.28
CA ASN A 99 -3.01 -6.59 24.27
C ASN A 99 -1.70 -7.32 23.88
N PRO A 100 -0.57 -6.60 23.78
CA PRO A 100 0.69 -7.17 23.28
C PRO A 100 1.22 -8.33 24.16
N ASP A 101 0.85 -8.34 25.45
CA ASP A 101 1.32 -9.30 26.46
C ASP A 101 0.35 -10.46 26.72
N SER A 102 -0.74 -10.58 25.97
CA SER A 102 -1.80 -11.55 26.25
C SER A 102 -1.41 -13.01 26.04
N LYS A 103 -0.34 -13.29 25.27
CA LYS A 103 0.10 -14.66 24.93
C LYS A 103 1.47 -14.96 25.57
N THR A 104 1.60 -16.11 26.21
CA THR A 104 2.90 -16.68 26.63
C THR A 104 3.69 -17.21 25.42
N LYS A 105 4.98 -17.54 25.60
CA LYS A 105 5.86 -18.18 24.60
C LYS A 105 5.30 -19.50 24.03
N LEU A 106 4.29 -20.09 24.70
CA LEU A 106 3.59 -21.31 24.31
C LEU A 106 2.15 -21.06 23.78
N GLY A 107 1.76 -19.80 23.56
CA GLY A 107 0.43 -19.45 23.03
C GLY A 107 -0.71 -19.44 24.05
N LEU A 108 -0.46 -19.72 25.34
CA LEU A 108 -1.48 -19.72 26.39
C LEU A 108 -1.75 -18.30 26.93
N PRO A 109 -3.02 -17.95 27.24
CA PRO A 109 -3.37 -16.66 27.83
C PRO A 109 -2.70 -16.43 29.20
N LYS A 110 -2.06 -15.27 29.40
CA LYS A 110 -1.56 -14.87 30.75
C LYS A 110 -2.72 -14.36 31.61
N PHE A 111 -3.45 -15.26 32.27
CA PHE A 111 -4.66 -14.93 33.06
C PHE A 111 -4.46 -13.80 34.09
N GLY A 112 -3.29 -13.66 34.72
CA GLY A 112 -3.02 -12.61 35.71
C GLY A 112 -2.89 -11.18 35.15
N LYS A 113 -2.48 -11.00 33.89
CA LYS A 113 -2.33 -9.66 33.26
C LYS A 113 -3.58 -9.20 32.50
N ILE A 114 -4.52 -10.10 32.22
CA ILE A 114 -5.78 -9.76 31.52
C ILE A 114 -6.65 -8.83 32.40
N ILE A 115 -6.54 -8.93 33.72
CA ILE A 115 -7.28 -8.10 34.67
C ILE A 115 -6.64 -6.70 34.78
N SER A 116 -5.31 -6.59 34.87
CA SER A 116 -4.60 -5.29 34.91
C SER A 116 -4.71 -4.53 33.58
N ASN A 117 -4.56 -5.21 32.44
CA ASN A 117 -4.74 -4.60 31.12
C ASN A 117 -6.16 -4.07 30.91
N LYS A 118 -7.20 -4.65 31.53
CA LYS A 118 -8.58 -4.15 31.44
C LYS A 118 -8.76 -2.80 32.14
N ILE A 119 -7.98 -2.55 33.20
CA ILE A 119 -8.03 -1.32 33.99
C ILE A 119 -7.21 -0.23 33.30
N ASP A 120 -5.99 -0.53 32.82
CA ASP A 120 -5.15 0.43 32.09
C ASP A 120 -5.73 0.79 30.70
N ASN A 121 -6.35 -0.16 29.99
CA ASN A 121 -7.02 0.11 28.70
C ASN A 121 -8.27 1.02 28.84
N GLN A 122 -8.87 1.16 30.03
CA GLN A 122 -9.96 2.13 30.24
C GLN A 122 -9.42 3.57 30.39
N VAL A 123 -8.23 3.73 30.98
CA VAL A 123 -7.63 5.05 31.22
C VAL A 123 -7.06 5.66 29.94
N ASP A 124 -6.61 4.82 28.99
CA ASP A 124 -5.98 5.26 27.74
C ASP A 124 -6.87 5.03 26.49
N LYS A 125 -8.18 4.95 26.67
CA LYS A 125 -9.13 4.61 25.59
C LYS A 125 -9.07 5.61 24.42
N GLY A 126 -8.80 6.89 24.71
CA GLY A 126 -8.73 7.96 23.71
C GLY A 126 -7.49 7.91 22.82
N GLU A 127 -6.30 7.65 23.37
CA GLU A 127 -5.09 7.56 22.53
C GLU A 127 -5.05 6.24 21.77
N ASN A 128 -5.52 5.15 22.38
CA ASN A 128 -5.67 3.86 21.72
C ASN A 128 -6.62 3.93 20.52
N GLU A 129 -7.74 4.65 20.63
CA GLU A 129 -8.68 4.79 19.52
C GLU A 129 -8.10 5.65 18.39
N LYS A 130 -7.34 6.70 18.73
CA LYS A 130 -6.61 7.50 17.72
C LYS A 130 -5.54 6.70 16.99
N LYS A 131 -4.85 5.79 17.70
CA LYS A 131 -3.74 5.01 17.17
C LYS A 131 -4.21 3.74 16.45
N TYR A 132 -5.27 3.12 16.95
CA TYR A 132 -5.84 1.85 16.51
C TYR A 132 -7.37 1.95 16.47
N PRO A 133 -7.94 2.66 15.47
CA PRO A 133 -9.38 2.84 15.36
C PRO A 133 -10.16 1.52 15.39
N GLN A 134 -11.36 1.52 15.93
CA GLN A 134 -12.23 0.36 15.93
C GLN A 134 -12.73 0.05 14.52
N ASP A 135 -13.10 1.09 13.77
CA ASP A 135 -13.47 0.96 12.37
C ASP A 135 -12.22 0.95 11.48
N PRO A 136 -11.96 -0.12 10.70
CA PRO A 136 -10.89 -0.11 9.72
C PRO A 136 -11.00 1.03 8.70
N ALA A 137 -12.20 1.52 8.39
CA ALA A 137 -12.40 2.64 7.47
C ALA A 137 -11.72 3.92 7.97
N ASP A 138 -11.69 4.16 9.28
CA ASP A 138 -11.01 5.32 9.88
C ASP A 138 -9.49 5.22 9.72
N MET A 139 -8.93 4.02 9.89
CA MET A 139 -7.51 3.79 9.62
C MET A 139 -7.17 4.07 8.16
N ILE A 140 -7.99 3.57 7.23
CA ILE A 140 -7.79 3.76 5.79
C ILE A 140 -7.88 5.24 5.44
N ARG A 141 -8.93 5.94 5.91
CA ARG A 141 -9.12 7.38 5.71
C ARG A 141 -7.90 8.17 6.15
N LYS A 142 -7.36 7.83 7.33
CA LYS A 142 -6.12 8.42 7.84
C LYS A 142 -4.95 8.18 6.89
N ARG A 143 -4.73 6.95 6.42
CA ARG A 143 -3.60 6.62 5.51
C ARG A 143 -3.70 7.33 4.16
N LEU A 144 -4.89 7.37 3.56
CA LEU A 144 -5.12 8.08 2.31
C LEU A 144 -4.88 9.58 2.47
N THR A 145 -5.39 10.17 3.56
CA THR A 145 -5.18 11.60 3.86
C THR A 145 -3.70 11.92 4.08
N ASP A 146 -3.00 11.12 4.88
CA ASP A 146 -1.56 11.28 5.13
C ASP A 146 -0.77 11.19 3.81
N PHE A 147 -1.10 10.23 2.94
CA PHE A 147 -0.46 10.06 1.64
C PHE A 147 -0.70 11.26 0.70
N LEU A 148 -1.95 11.72 0.58
CA LEU A 148 -2.29 12.89 -0.24
C LEU A 148 -1.55 14.14 0.27
N ALA A 149 -1.49 14.34 1.59
CA ALA A 149 -0.81 15.47 2.19
C ALA A 149 0.72 15.44 1.96
N VAL A 150 1.36 14.29 2.21
CA VAL A 150 2.82 14.14 2.00
C VAL A 150 3.17 14.29 0.52
N SER A 151 2.37 13.70 -0.36
CA SER A 151 2.69 13.70 -1.77
C SER A 151 2.48 15.08 -2.40
N ALA A 152 1.49 15.87 -1.97
CA ALA A 152 1.06 17.11 -2.64
C ALA A 152 2.17 18.09 -3.04
N ASN A 153 3.24 18.20 -2.25
CA ASN A 153 4.34 19.14 -2.45
C ASN A 153 5.68 18.47 -2.83
N VAL A 154 5.64 17.26 -3.39
CA VAL A 154 6.83 16.59 -3.90
C VAL A 154 7.31 17.28 -5.16
N ASP A 155 8.56 17.74 -5.13
CA ASP A 155 9.27 18.28 -6.29
C ASP A 155 9.95 17.13 -7.03
N PHE A 156 9.29 16.63 -8.08
CA PHE A 156 9.81 15.53 -8.89
C PHE A 156 10.97 15.93 -9.81
N ASP A 157 11.22 17.23 -9.96
CA ASP A 157 12.31 17.75 -10.79
C ASP A 157 13.57 18.05 -9.95
N ALA A 158 13.56 17.65 -8.67
CA ALA A 158 14.67 17.82 -7.76
C ALA A 158 15.94 17.11 -8.26
N ALA A 159 17.02 17.88 -8.44
CA ALA A 159 18.30 17.37 -8.86
C ALA A 159 18.99 16.53 -7.76
N LEU A 160 19.60 15.42 -8.17
CA LEU A 160 20.45 14.58 -7.33
C LEU A 160 21.91 14.70 -7.73
N THR A 161 22.80 14.52 -6.76
CA THR A 161 24.24 14.31 -7.00
C THR A 161 24.48 12.88 -7.53
N PRO A 162 25.69 12.58 -8.05
CA PRO A 162 26.08 11.21 -8.39
C PRO A 162 25.97 10.21 -7.22
N ALA A 163 26.08 10.70 -5.97
CA ALA A 163 25.90 9.91 -4.76
C ALA A 163 24.42 9.72 -4.35
N ARG A 164 23.47 10.15 -5.20
CA ARG A 164 22.01 10.07 -4.97
C ARG A 164 21.51 10.86 -3.75
N THR A 165 22.25 11.91 -3.37
CA THR A 165 21.79 12.92 -2.42
C THR A 165 21.14 14.08 -3.15
N PHE A 166 20.18 14.76 -2.55
CA PHE A 166 19.58 15.96 -3.11
C PHE A 166 20.60 17.10 -3.14
N VAL A 167 20.66 17.81 -4.26
CA VAL A 167 21.49 19.02 -4.41
C VAL A 167 21.02 20.11 -3.45
N ARG A 168 19.70 20.18 -3.22
CA ARG A 168 19.02 21.10 -2.31
C ARG A 168 19.02 20.56 -0.86
N PRO A 169 19.75 21.17 0.09
CA PRO A 169 19.85 20.66 1.48
C PRO A 169 18.50 20.56 2.20
N GLU A 170 17.54 21.40 1.85
CA GLU A 170 16.17 21.38 2.37
C GLU A 170 15.42 20.09 2.03
N TYR A 171 15.73 19.46 0.89
CA TYR A 171 15.14 18.18 0.49
C TYR A 171 15.73 17.02 1.26
N GLU A 172 16.96 17.14 1.76
CA GLU A 172 17.52 16.15 2.68
C GLU A 172 16.82 16.15 4.04
N LYS A 173 16.22 17.27 4.44
CA LYS A 173 15.45 17.38 5.68
C LYS A 173 13.99 16.93 5.54
N LYS A 174 13.52 16.61 4.33
CA LYS A 174 12.17 16.10 4.11
C LYS A 174 12.00 14.70 4.72
N SER A 175 10.75 14.34 5.03
CA SER A 175 10.44 13.06 5.65
C SER A 175 10.78 11.88 4.72
N SER A 176 10.90 10.69 5.30
CA SER A 176 11.16 9.47 4.52
C SER A 176 10.09 9.25 3.46
N GLU A 177 8.83 9.49 3.80
CA GLU A 177 7.65 9.33 2.93
C GLU A 177 7.68 10.27 1.74
N TRP A 178 8.07 11.53 1.96
CA TRP A 178 8.26 12.49 0.88
C TRP A 178 9.35 12.01 -0.09
N LYS A 179 10.48 11.53 0.45
CA LYS A 179 11.57 10.98 -0.37
C LYS A 179 11.20 9.66 -1.05
N MET A 180 10.29 8.86 -0.48
CA MET A 180 9.73 7.67 -1.13
C MET A 180 8.85 8.05 -2.32
N CYS A 181 7.96 9.05 -2.16
CA CYS A 181 7.17 9.57 -3.26
C CYS A 181 8.08 10.08 -4.39
N PHE A 182 9.08 10.90 -4.07
CA PHE A 182 10.07 11.35 -5.05
C PHE A 182 10.73 10.20 -5.82
N ARG A 183 11.18 9.16 -5.10
CA ARG A 183 11.84 7.99 -5.72
C ARG A 183 10.91 7.08 -6.51
N ALA A 184 9.60 7.10 -6.21
CA ALA A 184 8.60 6.37 -6.98
C ALA A 184 8.40 7.00 -8.37
N GLY A 185 8.57 8.32 -8.47
CA GLY A 185 8.42 9.07 -9.71
C GLY A 185 7.03 9.70 -9.87
N ARG A 186 6.94 10.71 -10.74
CA ARG A 186 5.77 11.57 -10.91
C ARG A 186 4.53 10.77 -11.33
N SER A 187 4.63 10.04 -12.43
CA SER A 187 3.53 9.24 -13.02
C SER A 187 2.90 8.26 -12.02
N VAL A 188 3.74 7.58 -11.24
CA VAL A 188 3.30 6.63 -10.22
C VAL A 188 2.54 7.34 -9.09
N VAL A 189 3.08 8.45 -8.59
CA VAL A 189 2.46 9.19 -7.49
C VAL A 189 1.16 9.85 -7.96
N GLU A 190 1.11 10.39 -9.17
CA GLU A 190 -0.11 10.98 -9.74
C GLU A 190 -1.21 9.92 -9.91
N ALA A 191 -0.87 8.74 -10.46
CA ALA A 191 -1.82 7.63 -10.55
C ALA A 191 -2.35 7.21 -9.16
N ALA A 192 -1.46 7.10 -8.17
CA ALA A 192 -1.85 6.77 -6.80
C ALA A 192 -2.73 7.86 -6.15
N ARG A 193 -2.48 9.14 -6.41
CA ARG A 193 -3.31 10.25 -5.89
C ARG A 193 -4.73 10.19 -6.45
N VAL A 194 -4.90 9.88 -7.74
CA VAL A 194 -6.22 9.74 -8.36
C VAL A 194 -7.02 8.65 -7.66
N GLU A 195 -6.44 7.45 -7.52
CA GLU A 195 -7.12 6.34 -6.84
C GLU A 195 -7.36 6.61 -5.35
N ALA A 196 -6.40 7.25 -4.67
CA ALA A 196 -6.53 7.60 -3.26
C ALA A 196 -7.64 8.62 -3.02
N GLN A 197 -7.75 9.65 -3.87
CA GLN A 197 -8.81 10.65 -3.76
C GLN A 197 -10.18 10.03 -4.00
N LYS A 198 -10.31 9.23 -5.07
CA LYS A 198 -11.56 8.50 -5.36
C LYS A 198 -11.99 7.63 -4.19
N TRP A 199 -11.08 6.83 -3.63
CA TRP A 199 -11.37 5.98 -2.48
C TRP A 199 -11.73 6.82 -1.24
N LEU A 200 -11.04 7.93 -1.01
CA LEU A 200 -11.34 8.82 0.12
C LEU A 200 -12.75 9.44 -0.01
N ASP A 201 -13.15 9.84 -1.21
CA ASP A 201 -14.49 10.37 -1.49
C ASP A 201 -15.58 9.32 -1.25
N GLU A 202 -15.34 8.07 -1.66
CA GLU A 202 -16.24 6.94 -1.38
C GLU A 202 -16.37 6.65 0.14
N LEU A 203 -15.31 6.86 0.91
CA LEU A 203 -15.34 6.73 2.37
C LEU A 203 -16.02 7.94 3.06
N ASN A 204 -15.95 9.13 2.47
CA ASN A 204 -16.60 10.35 2.98
C ASN A 204 -18.08 10.43 2.61
N GLY A 205 -18.49 9.84 1.49
CA GLY A 205 -19.87 9.80 1.01
C GLY A 205 -20.72 8.65 1.53
N LYS A 206 -20.12 7.75 2.32
CA LYS A 206 -20.80 6.73 3.13
C LYS A 206 -21.05 7.25 4.54
#